data_AF-A0A087VSV3-F1
#
_entry.id   AF-A0A087VSV3-F1
#
_cell.length_a   1.000
_cell.length_b   1.000
_cell.length_c   1.000
_cell.angle_alpha   90.00
_cell.angle_beta   90.00
_cell.angle_gamma   90.00
#
_symmetry.space_group_name_H-M   'P 1'
#
loop_
_entity.id
_entity.type
_entity.pdbx_description
1 polymer ?
#
loop_
_entity_poly.entity_id
_entity_poly.type
_entity_poly.pdbx_seq_one_letter_code
_entity_poly.pdbx_strand_id
1 'polypeptide(L)'
;MSKSIAVISLIGDWLLFSFPLYQGLMELKEFKALLEEFKQVSKRWSPISPWWWLIPPLKVHKERTRGNNILREAADTKRERRQVVNFLDKATAWYFVALAGWLKMIASLYELLEQYEVESVWILVGLVSILTAGGIFNAHYRIDSRRVVKKETELDSGIERVEE
;
A
#
# COMPACT_ATOMS: atom_id res chain seq x y z
N MET A 1 1.12 -31.17 5.00
CA MET A 1 1.45 -30.61 3.66
C MET A 1 2.93 -30.85 3.41
N SER A 2 3.41 -31.11 2.18
CA SER A 2 4.87 -31.24 1.99
C SER A 2 5.54 -29.89 2.26
N LYS A 3 6.73 -29.88 2.91
CA LYS A 3 7.45 -28.65 3.29
C LYS A 3 7.60 -27.67 2.12
N SER A 4 7.83 -28.20 0.90
CA SER A 4 7.92 -27.41 -0.33
C SER A 4 6.63 -26.66 -0.66
N ILE A 5 5.46 -27.27 -0.46
CA ILE A 5 4.17 -26.62 -0.72
C ILE A 5 3.92 -25.51 0.30
N ALA A 6 4.33 -25.68 1.56
CA ALA A 6 4.18 -24.64 2.57
C ALA A 6 5.03 -23.40 2.25
N VAL A 7 6.25 -23.59 1.75
CA VAL A 7 7.09 -22.48 1.25
C VAL A 7 6.43 -21.77 0.07
N ILE A 8 5.90 -22.51 -0.91
CA ILE A 8 5.18 -21.93 -2.06
C ILE A 8 3.94 -21.14 -1.61
N SER A 9 3.18 -21.68 -0.64
CA SER A 9 2.01 -21.01 -0.06
C SER A 9 2.40 -19.68 0.59
N LEU A 10 3.45 -19.67 1.41
CA LEU A 10 3.96 -18.45 2.04
C LEU A 10 4.40 -17.40 1.00
N ILE A 11 5.11 -17.82 -0.05
CA ILE A 11 5.51 -16.92 -1.14
C ILE A 11 4.27 -16.36 -1.85
N GLY A 12 3.29 -17.21 -2.16
CA GLY A 12 2.04 -16.80 -2.80
C GLY A 12 1.27 -15.77 -1.96
N ASP A 13 1.16 -15.99 -0.66
CA ASP A 13 0.49 -15.06 0.26
C ASP A 13 1.27 -13.76 0.44
N TRP A 14 2.60 -13.81 0.46
CA TRP A 14 3.42 -12.60 0.45
C TRP A 14 3.23 -11.78 -0.84
N LEU A 15 3.08 -12.43 -1.99
CA LEU A 15 2.77 -11.75 -3.25
C LEU A 15 1.36 -11.13 -3.22
N LEU A 16 0.37 -11.84 -2.67
CA LEU A 16 -1.00 -11.33 -2.45
C LEU A 16 -1.02 -10.13 -1.47
N PHE A 17 -0.02 -10.00 -0.60
CA PHE A 17 0.16 -8.79 0.20
C PHE A 17 0.84 -7.67 -0.62
N SER A 18 2.03 -7.94 -1.16
CA SER A 18 2.92 -6.89 -1.71
C SER A 18 2.39 -6.27 -3.00
N PHE A 19 1.82 -7.06 -3.91
CA PHE A 19 1.37 -6.55 -5.21
C PHE A 19 0.08 -5.72 -5.13
N PRO A 20 -0.97 -6.15 -4.43
CA PRO A 20 -2.13 -5.30 -4.18
C PRO A 20 -1.78 -4.03 -3.41
N LEU A 21 -0.81 -4.07 -2.49
CA LEU A 21 -0.29 -2.87 -1.85
C LEU A 21 0.33 -1.91 -2.88
N TYR A 22 1.15 -2.43 -3.79
CA TYR A 22 1.70 -1.67 -4.91
C TYR A 22 0.59 -1.08 -5.80
N GLN A 23 -0.43 -1.87 -6.16
CA GLN A 23 -1.55 -1.40 -6.98
C GLN A 23 -2.31 -0.26 -6.29
N GLY A 24 -2.63 -0.39 -5.01
CA GLY A 24 -3.31 0.66 -4.25
C GLY A 24 -2.50 1.96 -4.17
N LEU A 25 -1.17 1.86 -4.04
CA LEU A 25 -0.28 3.02 -4.05
C LEU A 25 -0.10 3.61 -5.47
N MET A 26 -0.11 2.77 -6.51
CA MET A 26 -0.01 3.21 -7.90
C MET A 26 -1.24 4.00 -8.31
N GLU A 27 -2.44 3.46 -8.00
CA GLU A 27 -3.69 4.21 -8.10
C GLU A 27 -3.48 5.53 -7.38
N LEU A 28 -3.15 5.53 -6.07
CA LEU A 28 -2.93 6.76 -5.29
C LEU A 28 -2.02 7.79 -6.00
N LYS A 29 -0.93 7.36 -6.63
CA LYS A 29 0.00 8.24 -7.37
C LYS A 29 -0.59 8.84 -8.64
N GLU A 30 -1.51 8.18 -9.34
CA GLU A 30 -2.14 8.75 -10.55
C GLU A 30 -2.91 10.05 -10.27
N PHE A 31 -3.36 10.24 -9.03
CA PHE A 31 -3.99 11.49 -8.56
C PHE A 31 -3.04 12.47 -7.89
N LYS A 32 -1.74 12.44 -8.24
CA LYS A 32 -0.67 13.22 -7.59
C LYS A 32 -1.02 14.70 -7.39
N ALA A 33 -1.56 15.38 -8.41
CA ALA A 33 -1.90 16.80 -8.34
C ALA A 33 -2.93 17.10 -7.23
N LEU A 34 -3.99 16.29 -7.14
CA LEU A 34 -5.03 16.46 -6.13
C LEU A 34 -4.55 16.01 -4.75
N LEU A 35 -3.67 15.01 -4.68
CA LEU A 35 -2.99 14.64 -3.43
C LEU A 35 -2.07 15.74 -2.92
N GLU A 36 -1.37 16.43 -3.81
CA GLU A 36 -0.53 17.58 -3.45
C GLU A 36 -1.39 18.74 -2.94
N GLU A 37 -2.49 19.04 -3.60
CA GLU A 37 -3.46 20.04 -3.15
C GLU A 37 -4.06 19.65 -1.79
N PHE A 38 -4.56 18.42 -1.64
CA PHE A 38 -5.03 17.88 -0.37
C PHE A 38 -3.97 17.99 0.72
N LYS A 39 -2.70 17.69 0.42
CA LYS A 39 -1.59 17.81 1.36
C LYS A 39 -1.34 19.26 1.76
N GLN A 40 -1.42 20.22 0.83
CA GLN A 40 -1.30 21.64 1.14
C GLN A 40 -2.44 22.13 2.03
N VAL A 41 -3.70 21.80 1.68
CA VAL A 41 -4.88 22.14 2.49
C VAL A 41 -4.79 21.50 3.87
N SER A 42 -4.35 20.24 3.96
CA SER A 42 -4.26 19.49 5.22
C SER A 42 -3.35 20.14 6.26
N LYS A 43 -2.35 20.93 5.84
CA LYS A 43 -1.44 21.68 6.73
C LYS A 43 -2.15 22.82 7.47
N ARG A 44 -3.26 23.33 6.92
CA ARG A 44 -4.10 24.35 7.56
C ARG A 44 -4.96 23.76 8.68
N TRP A 45 -5.17 22.44 8.67
CA TRP A 45 -6.00 21.73 9.64
C TRP A 45 -5.15 21.12 10.76
N SER A 46 -5.54 21.37 12.01
CA SER A 46 -4.84 20.79 13.17
C SER A 46 -4.87 19.26 13.13
N PRO A 47 -3.73 18.58 13.32
CA PRO A 47 -3.68 17.12 13.34
C PRO A 47 -4.43 16.57 14.56
N ILE A 48 -5.01 15.38 14.41
CA ILE A 48 -5.69 14.74 15.54
C ILE A 48 -4.65 14.18 16.49
N SER A 49 -4.87 14.48 17.78
CA SER A 49 -3.97 14.06 18.84
C SER A 49 -3.74 12.54 18.82
N PRO A 50 -2.47 12.07 18.92
CA PRO A 50 -2.15 10.65 19.02
C PRO A 50 -2.84 9.93 20.19
N TRP A 51 -3.17 10.67 21.27
CA TRP A 51 -3.86 10.16 22.45
C TRP A 51 -5.22 9.51 22.15
N TRP A 52 -5.86 9.86 21.03
CA TRP A 52 -7.09 9.19 20.59
C TRP A 52 -6.88 7.70 20.27
N TRP A 53 -5.64 7.20 20.13
CA TRP A 53 -5.36 5.76 20.01
C TRP A 53 -5.82 4.93 21.21
N LEU A 54 -6.04 5.55 22.38
CA LEU A 54 -6.63 4.86 23.53
C LEU A 54 -8.03 4.31 23.21
N ILE A 55 -8.73 4.95 22.26
CA ILE A 55 -10.01 4.48 21.72
C ILE A 55 -9.92 4.48 20.19
N PRO A 56 -9.37 3.42 19.57
CA PRO A 56 -9.12 3.36 18.14
C PRO A 56 -10.33 3.72 17.26
N PRO A 57 -11.57 3.27 17.55
CA PRO A 57 -12.74 3.66 16.76
C PRO A 57 -12.98 5.17 16.72
N LEU A 58 -12.75 5.87 17.85
CA LEU A 58 -12.90 7.33 17.92
C LEU A 58 -11.82 8.05 17.13
N LYS A 59 -10.58 7.56 17.18
CA LYS A 59 -9.50 8.12 16.36
C LYS A 59 -9.82 8.02 14.87
N VAL A 60 -10.22 6.83 14.43
CA VAL A 60 -10.59 6.57 13.03
C VAL A 60 -11.76 7.47 12.61
N HIS A 61 -12.77 7.61 13.46
CA HIS A 61 -13.90 8.51 13.19
C HIS A 61 -13.46 9.97 13.04
N LYS A 62 -12.61 10.46 13.95
CA LYS A 62 -12.09 11.85 13.90
C LYS A 62 -11.26 12.08 12.64
N GLU A 63 -10.34 11.17 12.30
CA GLU A 63 -9.50 11.31 11.11
C GLU A 63 -10.33 11.25 9.83
N ARG A 64 -11.39 10.43 9.81
CA ARG A 64 -12.33 10.39 8.69
C ARG A 64 -13.06 11.72 8.53
N THR A 65 -13.54 12.31 9.62
CA THR A 65 -14.22 13.61 9.59
C THR A 65 -13.27 14.72 9.14
N ARG A 66 -12.04 14.74 9.66
CA ARG A 66 -10.99 15.68 9.23
C ARG A 66 -10.67 15.52 7.74
N GLY A 67 -10.45 14.29 7.29
CA GLY A 67 -10.17 13.98 5.88
C GLY A 67 -11.30 14.42 4.95
N ASN A 68 -12.56 14.19 5.33
CA ASN A 68 -13.72 14.66 4.57
C ASN A 68 -13.79 16.18 4.47
N ASN A 69 -13.45 16.91 5.53
CA ASN A 69 -13.45 18.36 5.51
C ASN A 69 -12.33 18.93 4.64
N ILE A 70 -11.12 18.39 4.75
CA ILE A 70 -9.99 18.74 3.89
C ILE A 70 -10.33 18.46 2.43
N LEU A 71 -10.96 17.30 2.14
CA LEU A 71 -11.34 16.94 0.79
C LEU A 71 -12.42 17.86 0.21
N ARG A 72 -13.36 18.33 1.05
CA ARG A 72 -14.37 19.31 0.63
C ARG A 72 -13.73 20.65 0.25
N GLU A 73 -12.68 21.05 0.95
CA GLU A 73 -11.95 22.29 0.69
C GLU A 73 -10.95 22.16 -0.47
N ALA A 74 -10.39 20.97 -0.70
CA ALA A 74 -9.45 20.69 -1.79
C ALA A 74 -10.12 20.35 -3.13
N ALA A 75 -11.42 20.05 -3.16
CA ALA A 75 -12.16 19.73 -4.37
C ALA A 75 -13.39 20.64 -4.47
N ASP A 76 -13.27 21.72 -5.25
CA ASP A 76 -14.28 22.77 -5.39
C ASP A 76 -15.47 22.31 -6.24
N THR A 77 -15.24 21.44 -7.22
CA THR A 77 -16.29 21.00 -8.13
C THR A 77 -16.90 19.65 -7.73
N LYS A 78 -18.22 19.46 -7.90
CA LYS A 78 -18.89 18.15 -7.75
C LYS A 78 -18.23 17.03 -8.59
N ARG A 79 -17.68 17.39 -9.75
CA ARG A 79 -16.97 16.49 -10.67
C ARG A 79 -15.65 15.99 -10.06
N GLU A 80 -14.84 16.89 -9.50
CA GLU A 80 -13.58 16.55 -8.82
C GLU A 80 -13.85 15.67 -7.61
N ARG A 81 -14.84 16.02 -6.78
CA ARG A 81 -15.25 15.20 -5.64
C ARG A 81 -15.63 13.77 -6.05
N ARG A 82 -16.40 13.61 -7.13
CA ARG A 82 -16.80 12.29 -7.63
C ARG A 82 -15.62 11.49 -8.17
N GLN A 83 -14.68 12.15 -8.84
CA GLN A 83 -13.45 11.51 -9.30
C GLN A 83 -12.61 11.01 -8.12
N VAL A 84 -12.47 11.81 -7.06
CA VAL A 84 -11.73 11.40 -5.86
C VAL A 84 -12.40 10.24 -5.16
N VAL A 85 -13.72 10.25 -4.99
CA VAL A 85 -14.44 9.13 -4.34
C VAL A 85 -14.27 7.84 -5.13
N ASN A 86 -14.53 7.86 -6.44
CA ASN A 86 -14.37 6.67 -7.29
C ASN A 86 -12.95 6.09 -7.24
N PHE A 87 -11.97 6.96 -7.11
CA PHE A 87 -10.57 6.61 -7.04
C PHE A 87 -10.16 6.05 -5.68
N LEU A 88 -10.58 6.71 -4.60
CA LEU A 88 -10.39 6.21 -3.24
C LEU A 88 -11.03 4.84 -3.10
N ASP A 89 -12.19 4.60 -3.70
CA ASP A 89 -12.84 3.28 -3.71
C ASP A 89 -11.94 2.21 -4.36
N LYS A 90 -11.31 2.51 -5.50
CA LYS A 90 -10.36 1.59 -6.15
C LYS A 90 -9.11 1.33 -5.31
N ALA A 91 -8.45 2.40 -4.85
CA ALA A 91 -7.25 2.28 -4.02
C ALA A 91 -7.56 1.50 -2.73
N THR A 92 -8.71 1.77 -2.11
CA THR A 92 -9.19 1.10 -0.90
C THR A 92 -9.46 -0.39 -1.16
N ALA A 93 -10.07 -0.74 -2.30
CA ALA A 93 -10.26 -2.15 -2.66
C ALA A 93 -8.92 -2.89 -2.71
N TRP A 94 -7.90 -2.32 -3.37
CA TRP A 94 -6.57 -2.92 -3.40
C TRP A 94 -5.90 -3.02 -2.02
N TYR A 95 -6.08 -2.02 -1.15
CA TYR A 95 -5.59 -2.08 0.22
C TYR A 95 -6.28 -3.17 1.05
N PHE A 96 -7.57 -3.41 0.86
CA PHE A 96 -8.25 -4.53 1.52
C PHE A 96 -7.75 -5.89 1.02
N VAL A 97 -7.49 -6.03 -0.27
CA VAL A 97 -6.87 -7.25 -0.82
C VAL A 97 -5.45 -7.43 -0.23
N ALA A 98 -4.66 -6.36 -0.15
CA ALA A 98 -3.33 -6.41 0.46
C ALA A 98 -3.40 -6.83 1.94
N LEU A 99 -4.36 -6.29 2.70
CA LEU A 99 -4.57 -6.65 4.09
C LEU A 99 -4.96 -8.13 4.23
N ALA A 100 -5.84 -8.64 3.37
CA ALA A 100 -6.19 -10.05 3.35
C ALA A 100 -4.96 -10.94 3.04
N GLY A 101 -4.14 -10.55 2.06
CA GLY A 101 -2.87 -11.22 1.75
C GLY A 101 -1.90 -11.20 2.93
N TRP A 102 -1.81 -10.09 3.66
CA TRP A 102 -0.95 -9.95 4.84
C TRP A 102 -1.38 -10.88 5.98
N LEU A 103 -2.70 -10.97 6.25
CA LEU A 103 -3.23 -11.90 7.24
C LEU A 103 -2.99 -13.36 6.85
N LYS A 104 -3.19 -13.71 5.57
CA LYS A 104 -2.87 -15.05 5.06
C LYS A 104 -1.38 -15.37 5.17
N MET A 105 -0.52 -14.41 4.88
CA MET A 105 0.93 -14.57 5.00
C MET A 105 1.33 -14.90 6.44
N ILE A 106 0.73 -14.24 7.45
CA ILE A 106 0.96 -14.55 8.87
C ILE A 106 0.54 -15.99 9.19
N ALA A 107 -0.63 -16.41 8.72
CA ALA A 107 -1.13 -17.77 8.93
C ALA A 107 -0.23 -18.83 8.26
N SER A 108 0.12 -18.64 6.98
CA SER A 108 1.03 -19.53 6.24
C SER A 108 2.43 -19.59 6.85
N LEU A 109 2.93 -18.49 7.42
CA LEU A 109 4.21 -18.47 8.12
C LEU A 109 4.14 -19.27 9.42
N TYR A 110 3.05 -19.12 10.18
CA TYR A 110 2.83 -19.90 11.40
C TYR A 110 2.79 -21.41 11.09
N GLU A 111 2.01 -21.83 10.09
CA GLU A 111 1.95 -23.23 9.64
C GLU A 111 3.31 -23.75 9.15
N LEU A 112 4.10 -22.90 8.50
CA LEU A 112 5.46 -23.26 8.07
C LEU A 112 6.36 -23.50 9.29
N LEU A 113 6.36 -22.61 10.28
CA LEU A 113 7.19 -22.76 11.48
C LEU A 113 6.80 -24.00 12.28
N GLU A 114 5.51 -24.33 12.36
CA GLU A 114 5.01 -25.55 13.00
C GLU A 114 5.59 -26.82 12.33
N GLN A 115 5.69 -26.85 11.00
CA GLN A 115 6.30 -27.98 10.27
C GLN A 115 7.82 -28.12 10.48
N TYR A 116 8.48 -27.08 10.98
CA TYR A 116 9.89 -27.09 11.36
C TYR A 116 10.08 -27.19 12.87
N GLU A 117 9.00 -27.44 13.64
CA GLU A 117 9.02 -27.56 15.10
C GLU A 117 9.60 -26.31 15.81
N VAL A 118 9.41 -25.14 15.21
CA VAL A 118 9.87 -23.86 15.77
C VAL A 118 8.75 -23.20 16.57
N GLU A 119 8.78 -23.36 17.89
CA GLU A 119 7.71 -22.86 18.80
C GLU A 119 7.92 -21.42 19.31
N SER A 120 8.93 -20.70 18.81
CA SER A 120 9.27 -19.36 19.31
C SER A 120 8.41 -18.26 18.69
N VAL A 121 7.54 -17.65 19.50
CA VAL A 121 6.72 -16.49 19.12
C VAL A 121 7.57 -15.30 18.65
N TRP A 122 8.76 -15.11 19.22
CA TRP A 122 9.65 -14.02 18.81
C TRP A 122 10.22 -14.22 17.40
N ILE A 123 10.47 -15.48 17.00
CA ILE A 123 10.88 -15.80 15.63
C ILE A 123 9.74 -15.49 14.66
N LEU A 124 8.50 -15.87 15.00
CA LEU A 124 7.32 -15.51 14.21
C LEU A 124 7.20 -13.99 14.05
N VAL A 125 7.23 -13.24 15.14
CA VAL A 125 7.13 -11.76 15.11
C VAL A 125 8.27 -11.14 14.29
N GLY A 126 9.50 -11.64 14.45
CA GLY A 126 10.66 -11.18 13.68
C GLY A 126 10.49 -11.41 12.18
N LEU A 127 10.08 -12.61 11.78
CA LEU A 127 9.86 -12.97 10.37
C LEU A 127 8.68 -12.23 9.76
N VAL A 128 7.55 -12.09 10.47
CA VAL A 128 6.42 -11.24 10.03
C VAL A 128 6.90 -9.81 9.80
N SER A 129 7.70 -9.26 10.71
CA SER A 129 8.22 -7.89 10.58
C SER A 129 9.12 -7.74 9.34
N ILE A 130 10.02 -8.70 9.10
CA ILE A 130 10.90 -8.71 7.92
C ILE A 130 10.10 -8.82 6.62
N LEU A 131 9.15 -9.77 6.54
CA LEU A 131 8.33 -9.96 5.35
C LEU A 131 7.43 -8.76 5.07
N THR A 132 6.87 -8.16 6.12
CA THR A 132 6.05 -6.94 6.02
C THR A 132 6.89 -5.77 5.50
N ALA A 133 8.05 -5.52 6.11
CA ALA A 133 8.98 -4.48 5.66
C ALA A 133 9.44 -4.71 4.22
N GLY A 134 9.75 -5.96 3.86
CA GLY A 134 10.12 -6.34 2.49
C GLY A 134 9.00 -6.08 1.48
N GLY A 135 7.75 -6.38 1.82
CA GLY A 135 6.60 -6.14 0.95
C GLY A 135 6.30 -4.65 0.75
N ILE A 136 6.40 -3.85 1.81
CA ILE A 136 6.27 -2.39 1.76
C ILE A 136 7.42 -1.78 0.93
N PHE A 137 8.66 -2.20 1.19
CA PHE A 137 9.82 -1.76 0.42
C PHE A 137 9.69 -2.10 -1.06
N ASN A 138 9.25 -3.32 -1.40
CA ASN A 138 9.01 -3.73 -2.79
C ASN A 138 8.00 -2.82 -3.47
N ALA A 139 6.88 -2.54 -2.81
CA ALA A 139 5.83 -1.67 -3.34
C ALA A 139 6.34 -0.23 -3.57
N HIS A 140 7.06 0.35 -2.60
CA HIS A 140 7.65 1.68 -2.75
C HIS A 140 8.73 1.74 -3.84
N TYR A 141 9.64 0.76 -3.89
CA TYR A 141 10.69 0.68 -4.90
C TYR A 141 10.13 0.53 -6.32
N ARG A 142 8.95 -0.07 -6.49
CA ARG A 142 8.25 -0.16 -7.77
C ARG A 142 7.59 1.15 -8.19
N ILE A 143 7.21 1.98 -7.24
CA ILE A 143 6.57 3.27 -7.48
C ILE A 143 7.56 4.40 -7.80
N ASP A 144 8.83 4.25 -7.43
CA ASP A 144 9.83 5.28 -7.67
C ASP A 144 9.98 5.59 -9.18
N SER A 145 9.88 6.88 -9.51
CA SER A 145 9.78 7.42 -10.87
C SER A 145 11.04 7.19 -11.71
N ARG A 146 12.14 6.75 -11.10
CA ARG A 146 13.40 6.41 -11.78
C ARG A 146 13.22 5.31 -12.84
N ARG A 147 12.23 4.42 -12.70
CA ARG A 147 11.96 3.40 -13.71
C ARG A 147 11.27 3.94 -14.95
N VAL A 148 10.41 4.94 -14.79
CA VAL A 148 9.70 5.55 -15.93
C VAL A 148 10.71 6.29 -16.79
N VAL A 149 11.53 7.13 -16.15
CA VAL A 149 12.64 7.84 -16.83
C VAL A 149 13.59 6.86 -17.51
N LYS A 150 14.00 5.77 -16.82
CA LYS A 150 14.89 4.78 -17.42
C LYS A 150 14.26 4.07 -18.62
N LYS A 151 12.96 3.73 -18.55
CA LYS A 151 12.24 3.09 -19.65
C LYS A 151 12.01 4.05 -20.82
N GLU A 152 11.73 5.32 -20.56
CA GLU A 152 11.63 6.37 -21.59
C GLU A 152 12.97 6.51 -22.32
N THR A 153 14.09 6.60 -21.59
CA THR A 153 15.43 6.65 -22.20
C THR A 153 15.77 5.37 -22.99
N GLU A 154 15.39 4.19 -22.50
CA GLU A 154 15.58 2.92 -23.23
C GLU A 154 14.74 2.86 -24.51
N LEU A 155 13.50 3.35 -24.49
CA LEU A 155 12.62 3.44 -25.66
C LEU A 155 13.13 4.45 -26.69
N ASP A 156 13.52 5.65 -26.26
CA ASP A 156 14.05 6.72 -27.13
C ASP A 156 15.35 6.26 -27.83
N SER A 157 16.27 5.64 -27.08
CA SER A 157 17.52 5.08 -27.64
C SER A 157 17.32 3.85 -28.54
N GLY A 158 16.14 3.23 -28.48
CA GLY A 158 15.74 2.14 -29.37
C GLY A 158 15.14 2.65 -30.67
N ILE A 159 14.44 3.78 -30.64
CA ILE A 159 13.90 4.45 -31.84
C ILE A 159 15.05 5.02 -32.69
N GLU A 160 16.02 5.69 -32.06
CA GLU A 160 17.20 6.23 -32.78
C GLU A 160 18.02 5.16 -33.52
N ARG A 161 18.07 3.93 -32.99
CA ARG A 161 18.79 2.79 -33.61
C ARG A 161 18.03 2.10 -34.76
N VAL A 162 16.75 2.42 -34.95
CA VAL A 162 15.94 1.89 -36.06
C VAL A 162 15.92 2.85 -37.24
N GLU A 163 16.28 4.12 -37.02
CA GLU A 163 16.36 5.15 -38.06
C GLU A 163 17.75 5.27 -38.73
N GLU A 164 18.80 4.63 -38.19
CA GLU A 164 20.14 4.44 -38.80
C GLU A 164 20.23 3.14 -39.63
#